data_AF-A0A1G6E2Z2-F1
#
_entry.id   AF-A0A1G6E2Z2-F1
#
_cell.length_a   1.000
_cell.length_b   1.000
_cell.length_c   1.000
_cell.angle_alpha   90.00
_cell.angle_beta   90.00
_cell.angle_gamma   90.00
#
_symmetry.space_group_name_H-M   'P 1'
#
loop_
_entity.id
_entity.type
_entity.pdbx_description
1 polymer ?
#
loop_
_entity_poly.entity_id
_entity_poly.type
_entity_poly.pdbx_seq_one_letter_code
_entity_poly.pdbx_strand_id
1 'polypeptide(L)'
;MKKLLFVFAALLMAAPVTAQEFKENVHYEVIAKEGTAKPEIKEFFSFYCIHCYRFETVAAAMKEQYPQAFSKSHIVSHPNLELLARGLAAAKLFKKEEPISMAIYQRIHDQKKQVATTEELQAIFFVHGISADKFERAMKHPLVEKQVFDMDRDMRAYNINATPTFIVNGKYRLRIEGFQDSDDFVADFVKAAGYLLEK
;
A
#
# COMPACT_ATOMS: atom_id res chain seq x y z
N MET A 1 -52.82 46.01 14.88
CA MET A 1 -51.72 45.70 15.81
C MET A 1 -51.82 44.25 16.24
N LYS A 2 -50.87 43.41 15.82
CA LYS A 2 -50.30 42.22 16.51
C LYS A 2 -49.60 41.38 15.44
N LYS A 3 -48.30 41.60 15.33
CA LYS A 3 -47.39 40.79 14.51
C LYS A 3 -47.24 39.45 15.24
N LEU A 4 -47.75 38.35 14.68
CA LEU A 4 -47.38 37.00 15.13
C LEU A 4 -46.13 36.56 14.34
N LEU A 5 -45.00 36.65 15.01
CA LEU A 5 -43.74 36.05 14.59
C LEU A 5 -43.86 34.52 14.68
N PHE A 6 -44.01 33.84 13.55
CA PHE A 6 -43.79 32.40 13.44
C PHE A 6 -42.27 32.16 13.42
N VAL A 7 -41.70 31.76 14.56
CA VAL A 7 -40.33 31.25 14.63
C VAL A 7 -40.38 29.80 14.16
N PHE A 8 -39.97 29.55 12.92
CA PHE A 8 -39.77 28.21 12.39
C PHE A 8 -38.44 27.68 12.94
N ALA A 9 -38.49 26.92 14.02
CA ALA A 9 -37.33 26.21 14.55
C ALA A 9 -36.96 25.09 13.57
N ALA A 10 -35.95 25.33 12.73
CA ALA A 10 -35.33 24.29 11.92
C ALA A 10 -34.59 23.32 12.85
N LEU A 11 -35.26 22.23 13.21
CA LEU A 11 -34.62 21.07 13.83
C LEU A 11 -33.68 20.46 12.78
N LEU A 12 -32.39 20.80 12.86
CA LEU A 12 -31.34 20.08 12.15
C LEU A 12 -31.36 18.63 12.63
N MET A 13 -32.02 17.74 11.87
CA MET A 13 -31.85 16.30 12.04
C MET A 13 -30.41 15.96 11.63
N ALA A 14 -29.49 15.97 12.59
CA ALA A 14 -28.23 15.29 12.44
C ALA A 14 -28.55 13.79 12.38
N ALA A 15 -28.52 13.20 11.18
CA ALA A 15 -28.55 11.75 11.06
C ALA A 15 -27.38 11.19 11.86
N PRO A 16 -27.59 10.16 12.71
CA PRO A 16 -26.48 9.50 13.37
C PRO A 16 -25.60 8.91 12.27
N VAL A 17 -24.38 9.41 12.15
CA VAL A 17 -23.33 8.71 11.40
C VAL A 17 -23.15 7.38 12.13
N THR A 18 -23.72 6.31 11.58
CA THR A 18 -23.42 4.96 12.04
C THR A 18 -21.95 4.75 11.76
N ALA A 19 -21.10 4.84 12.79
CA ALA A 19 -19.71 4.46 12.68
C ALA A 19 -19.68 3.00 12.21
N GLN A 20 -19.17 2.76 11.00
CA GLN A 20 -19.02 1.41 10.48
C GLN A 20 -18.11 0.63 11.43
N GLU A 21 -18.66 -0.37 12.09
CA GLU A 21 -17.92 -1.14 13.07
C GLU A 21 -17.12 -2.24 12.38
N PHE A 22 -15.81 -2.05 12.28
CA PHE A 22 -14.90 -3.07 11.78
C PHE A 22 -14.66 -4.14 12.85
N LYS A 23 -15.07 -5.37 12.55
CA LYS A 23 -14.99 -6.53 13.43
C LYS A 23 -13.73 -7.36 13.20
N GLU A 24 -13.09 -7.78 14.28
CA GLU A 24 -11.99 -8.77 14.27
C GLU A 24 -12.49 -10.11 13.71
N ASN A 25 -11.62 -10.83 13.02
CA ASN A 25 -11.88 -12.05 12.27
C ASN A 25 -12.88 -11.89 11.11
N VAL A 26 -13.40 -10.70 10.87
CA VAL A 26 -14.19 -10.35 9.68
C VAL A 26 -13.39 -9.44 8.77
N HIS A 27 -13.06 -8.23 9.23
CA HIS A 27 -12.38 -7.20 8.44
C HIS A 27 -10.88 -7.15 8.69
N TYR A 28 -10.42 -7.65 9.85
CA TYR A 28 -9.01 -7.74 10.20
C TYR A 28 -8.73 -8.88 11.18
N GLU A 29 -7.46 -9.26 11.32
CA GLU A 29 -6.95 -10.23 12.29
C GLU A 29 -5.92 -9.56 13.18
N VAL A 30 -5.87 -9.91 14.47
CA VAL A 30 -4.79 -9.48 15.38
C VAL A 30 -3.63 -10.49 15.27
N ILE A 31 -2.48 -10.03 14.80
CA ILE A 31 -1.29 -10.86 14.55
C ILE A 31 -0.14 -10.63 15.53
N ALA A 32 -0.23 -9.58 16.36
CA ALA A 32 0.76 -9.27 17.39
C ALA A 32 0.10 -8.74 18.67
N LYS A 33 0.81 -8.84 19.80
CA LYS A 33 0.32 -8.30 21.09
C LYS A 33 0.47 -6.77 21.14
N GLU A 34 1.64 -6.30 20.73
CA GLU A 34 2.00 -4.89 20.72
C GLU A 34 2.07 -4.36 19.29
N GLY A 35 1.69 -3.10 19.11
CA GLY A 35 1.83 -2.40 17.84
C GLY A 35 3.20 -1.74 17.69
N THR A 36 3.46 -1.21 16.50
CA THR A 36 4.63 -0.39 16.21
C THR A 36 4.61 0.91 17.02
N ALA A 37 5.81 1.42 17.34
CA ALA A 37 5.94 2.67 18.11
C ALA A 37 5.42 3.91 17.35
N LYS A 38 5.33 3.84 16.03
CA LYS A 38 4.75 4.89 15.17
C LYS A 38 3.62 4.28 14.34
N PRO A 39 2.56 5.06 14.04
CA PRO A 39 1.50 4.60 13.17
C PRO A 39 2.05 4.22 11.79
N GLU A 40 1.74 3.02 11.31
CA GLU A 40 2.14 2.57 9.96
C GLU A 40 1.04 1.75 9.29
N ILE A 41 0.90 1.91 7.98
CA ILE A 41 0.16 1.01 7.09
C ILE A 41 1.16 0.50 6.06
N LYS A 42 1.43 -0.81 6.08
CA LYS A 42 2.38 -1.45 5.17
C LYS A 42 1.65 -2.38 4.22
N GLU A 43 1.70 -2.06 2.93
CA GLU A 43 1.27 -2.98 1.89
C GLU A 43 2.44 -3.90 1.50
N PHE A 44 2.23 -5.20 1.64
CA PHE A 44 3.09 -6.22 1.07
C PHE A 44 2.55 -6.63 -0.30
N PHE A 45 3.38 -6.49 -1.33
CA PHE A 45 2.97 -6.70 -2.71
C PHE A 45 4.05 -7.39 -3.54
N SER A 46 3.67 -7.83 -4.74
CA SER A 46 4.60 -8.24 -5.78
C SER A 46 4.26 -7.56 -7.10
N PHE A 47 5.29 -7.20 -7.88
CA PHE A 47 5.11 -6.76 -9.26
C PHE A 47 4.64 -7.87 -10.21
N TYR A 48 4.77 -9.14 -9.81
CA TYR A 48 4.23 -10.29 -10.55
C TYR A 48 2.79 -10.65 -10.15
N CYS A 49 2.23 -9.99 -9.15
CA CYS A 49 0.89 -10.26 -8.62
C CYS A 49 -0.16 -9.37 -9.32
N ILE A 50 -1.02 -10.00 -10.13
CA ILE A 50 -2.08 -9.28 -10.85
C ILE A 50 -3.10 -8.61 -9.91
N HIS A 51 -3.35 -9.20 -8.74
CA HIS A 51 -4.23 -8.60 -7.73
C HIS A 51 -3.61 -7.32 -7.16
N CYS A 52 -2.29 -7.30 -6.97
CA CYS A 52 -1.56 -6.14 -6.49
C CYS A 52 -1.63 -5.00 -7.51
N TYR A 53 -1.47 -5.30 -8.81
CA TYR A 53 -1.66 -4.30 -9.86
C TYR A 53 -3.08 -3.69 -9.85
N ARG A 54 -4.12 -4.51 -9.65
CA ARG A 54 -5.50 -4.02 -9.51
C ARG A 54 -5.72 -3.20 -8.24
N PHE A 55 -4.97 -3.50 -7.18
CA PHE A 55 -4.99 -2.79 -5.91
C PHE A 55 -4.23 -1.46 -5.91
N GLU A 56 -3.59 -1.05 -7.02
CA GLU A 56 -2.94 0.26 -7.09
C GLU A 56 -3.91 1.42 -6.82
N THR A 57 -5.19 1.26 -7.11
CA THR A 57 -6.23 2.25 -6.76
C THR A 57 -6.40 2.38 -5.24
N VAL A 58 -6.37 1.26 -4.51
CA VAL A 58 -6.39 1.24 -3.04
C VAL A 58 -5.10 1.81 -2.48
N ALA A 59 -3.95 1.42 -3.04
CA ALA A 59 -2.65 1.94 -2.61
C ALA A 59 -2.55 3.47 -2.80
N ALA A 60 -3.07 3.99 -3.92
CA ALA A 60 -3.15 5.43 -4.17
C ALA A 60 -4.06 6.13 -3.15
N ALA A 61 -5.25 5.60 -2.89
CA ALA A 61 -6.17 6.16 -1.89
C ALA A 61 -5.58 6.11 -0.46
N MET A 62 -4.90 5.02 -0.10
CA MET A 62 -4.17 4.91 1.17
C MET A 62 -3.03 5.94 1.26
N LYS A 63 -2.30 6.16 0.17
CA LYS A 63 -1.20 7.14 0.12
C LYS A 63 -1.71 8.57 0.24
N GLU A 64 -2.82 8.88 -0.41
CA GLU A 64 -3.47 10.19 -0.35
C GLU A 64 -3.99 10.48 1.07
N GLN A 65 -4.69 9.52 1.67
CA GLN A 65 -5.28 9.69 2.99
C GLN A 65 -4.25 9.64 4.13
N TYR A 66 -3.24 8.77 4.02
CA TYR A 66 -2.25 8.52 5.07
C TYR A 66 -0.80 8.68 4.57
N PRO A 67 -0.41 9.86 4.04
CA PRO A 67 0.86 10.02 3.32
C PRO A 67 2.11 9.75 4.17
N GLN A 68 2.01 9.93 5.49
CA GLN A 68 3.09 9.73 6.45
C GLN A 68 3.12 8.33 7.08
N ALA A 69 2.03 7.57 7.01
CA ALA A 69 1.92 6.23 7.60
C ALA A 69 1.94 5.13 6.53
N PHE A 70 1.48 5.41 5.31
CA PHE A 70 1.40 4.42 4.24
C PHE A 70 2.74 4.22 3.51
N SER A 71 3.13 2.96 3.38
CA SER A 71 4.31 2.52 2.63
C SER A 71 4.09 1.17 1.94
N LYS A 72 4.77 0.99 0.81
CA LYS A 72 4.78 -0.27 0.06
C LYS A 72 6.08 -1.03 0.30
N SER A 73 5.95 -2.34 0.49
CA SER A 73 7.01 -3.31 0.74
C SER A 73 6.88 -4.46 -0.27
N HIS A 74 7.89 -4.64 -1.12
CA HIS A 74 7.87 -5.75 -2.08
C HIS A 74 8.32 -7.04 -1.37
N ILE A 75 7.68 -8.18 -1.66
CA ILE A 75 8.12 -9.48 -1.11
C ILE A 75 9.49 -9.89 -1.67
N VAL A 76 10.31 -10.57 -0.86
CA VAL A 76 11.70 -10.94 -1.20
C VAL A 76 11.90 -12.46 -0.99
N SER A 77 11.11 -13.29 -1.69
CA SER A 77 11.15 -14.75 -1.47
C SER A 77 12.09 -15.52 -2.40
N HIS A 78 12.54 -14.93 -3.51
CA HIS A 78 13.51 -15.54 -4.44
C HIS A 78 14.23 -14.46 -5.28
N PRO A 79 15.35 -14.79 -5.99
CA PRO A 79 16.21 -13.79 -6.63
C PRO A 79 15.50 -12.80 -7.58
N ASN A 80 14.58 -13.25 -8.43
CA ASN A 80 13.85 -12.34 -9.32
C ASN A 80 12.97 -11.34 -8.55
N LEU A 81 12.40 -11.72 -7.41
CA LEU A 81 11.63 -10.80 -6.57
C LEU A 81 12.56 -9.84 -5.79
N GLU A 82 13.75 -10.31 -5.39
CA GLU A 82 14.78 -9.44 -4.81
C GLU A 82 15.23 -8.37 -5.81
N LEU A 83 15.44 -8.72 -7.09
CA LEU A 83 15.76 -7.76 -8.15
C LEU A 83 14.71 -6.65 -8.23
N LEU A 84 13.43 -7.02 -8.20
CA LEU A 84 12.34 -6.06 -8.28
C LEU A 84 12.15 -5.25 -6.98
N ALA A 85 12.42 -5.84 -5.82
CA ALA A 85 12.49 -5.12 -4.55
C ALA A 85 13.62 -4.08 -4.54
N ARG A 86 14.81 -4.45 -5.05
CA ARG A 86 15.92 -3.51 -5.30
C ARG A 86 15.49 -2.40 -6.25
N GLY A 87 14.77 -2.74 -7.33
CA GLY A 87 14.17 -1.78 -8.25
C GLY A 87 13.24 -0.78 -7.56
N LEU A 88 12.31 -1.25 -6.72
CA LEU A 88 11.43 -0.39 -5.94
C LEU A 88 12.23 0.58 -5.04
N ALA A 89 13.20 0.06 -4.30
CA ALA A 89 14.05 0.86 -3.42
C ALA A 89 14.92 1.87 -4.20
N ALA A 90 15.45 1.49 -5.36
CA ALA A 90 16.22 2.36 -6.23
C ALA A 90 15.34 3.49 -6.81
N ALA A 91 14.11 3.18 -7.22
CA ALA A 91 13.16 4.18 -7.73
C ALA A 91 12.84 5.27 -6.68
N LYS A 92 12.79 4.90 -5.40
CA LYS A 92 12.62 5.85 -4.28
C LYS A 92 13.76 6.86 -4.18
N LEU A 93 15.01 6.47 -4.43
CA LEU A 93 16.15 7.40 -4.43
C LEU A 93 16.00 8.52 -5.46
N PHE A 94 15.31 8.25 -6.57
CA PHE A 94 15.06 9.21 -7.64
C PHE A 94 13.73 9.95 -7.50
N LYS A 95 12.95 9.69 -6.43
CA LYS A 95 11.57 10.17 -6.28
C LYS A 95 10.68 9.80 -7.48
N LYS A 96 10.91 8.61 -8.05
CA LYS A 96 10.18 8.07 -9.21
C LYS A 96 9.55 6.71 -8.91
N GLU A 97 9.26 6.44 -7.64
CA GLU A 97 8.64 5.19 -7.19
C GLU A 97 7.35 4.87 -7.97
N GLU A 98 6.39 5.79 -7.98
CA GLU A 98 5.09 5.60 -8.64
C GLU A 98 5.20 5.35 -10.15
N PRO A 99 5.82 6.23 -10.97
CA PRO A 99 5.87 6.02 -12.42
C PRO A 99 6.68 4.78 -12.81
N ILE A 100 7.76 4.46 -12.09
CA ILE A 100 8.57 3.26 -12.38
C ILE A 100 7.81 1.99 -11.97
N SER A 101 7.14 2.00 -10.81
CA SER A 101 6.32 0.87 -10.35
C SER A 101 5.21 0.56 -11.35
N MET A 102 4.52 1.61 -11.82
CA MET A 102 3.48 1.47 -12.85
C MET A 102 4.05 0.92 -14.16
N ALA A 103 5.21 1.39 -14.61
CA ALA A 103 5.85 0.87 -15.81
C ALA A 103 6.26 -0.61 -15.68
N ILE A 104 6.73 -1.04 -14.51
CA ILE A 104 7.01 -2.46 -14.23
C ILE A 104 5.71 -3.28 -14.30
N TYR A 105 4.63 -2.82 -13.67
CA TYR A 105 3.34 -3.50 -13.74
C TYR A 105 2.80 -3.62 -15.17
N GLN A 106 2.79 -2.52 -15.92
CA GLN A 106 2.32 -2.51 -17.30
C GLN A 106 3.15 -3.43 -18.19
N ARG A 107 4.48 -3.45 -17.99
CA ARG A 107 5.39 -4.36 -18.68
C ARG A 107 5.00 -5.83 -18.43
N ILE A 108 4.80 -6.20 -17.17
CA ILE A 108 4.53 -7.59 -16.75
C ILE A 108 3.10 -8.00 -17.12
N HIS A 109 2.11 -7.19 -16.78
CA HIS A 109 0.70 -7.57 -16.85
C HIS A 109 0.01 -7.18 -18.15
N ASP A 110 0.31 -6.01 -18.71
CA ASP A 110 -0.38 -5.54 -19.93
C ASP A 110 0.36 -6.02 -21.17
N GLN A 111 1.69 -5.87 -21.19
CA GLN A 111 2.53 -6.28 -22.33
C GLN A 111 2.94 -7.76 -22.27
N LYS A 112 2.65 -8.46 -21.17
CA LYS A 112 3.03 -9.87 -20.93
C LYS A 112 4.53 -10.13 -21.10
N LYS A 113 5.38 -9.15 -20.73
CA LYS A 113 6.84 -9.28 -20.82
C LYS A 113 7.45 -9.29 -19.44
N GLN A 114 8.32 -10.26 -19.19
CA GLN A 114 8.97 -10.41 -17.89
C GLN A 114 9.93 -9.26 -17.60
N VAL A 115 10.24 -9.09 -16.32
CA VAL A 115 11.35 -8.25 -15.82
C VAL A 115 12.15 -9.13 -14.87
N ALA A 116 12.97 -10.00 -15.45
CA ALA A 116 13.72 -11.03 -14.72
C ALA A 116 15.22 -10.74 -14.68
N THR A 117 15.68 -9.75 -15.43
CA THR A 117 17.09 -9.38 -15.55
C THR A 117 17.34 -7.92 -15.19
N THR A 118 18.56 -7.63 -14.77
CA THR A 118 19.00 -6.26 -14.45
C THR A 118 18.87 -5.35 -15.65
N GLU A 119 19.12 -5.85 -16.85
CA GLU A 119 19.05 -5.13 -18.12
C GLU A 119 17.60 -4.74 -18.46
N GLU A 120 16.64 -5.66 -18.27
CA GLU A 120 15.22 -5.36 -18.48
C GLU A 120 14.72 -4.31 -17.49
N LEU A 121 15.12 -4.40 -16.23
CA LEU A 121 14.78 -3.41 -15.21
C LEU A 121 15.44 -2.05 -15.53
N GLN A 122 16.70 -2.05 -15.94
CA GLN A 122 17.43 -0.84 -16.34
C GLN A 122 16.75 -0.14 -17.52
N ALA A 123 16.24 -0.89 -18.50
CA ALA A 123 15.54 -0.32 -19.65
C ALA A 123 14.29 0.48 -19.24
N ILE A 124 13.57 0.03 -18.20
CA ILE A 124 12.44 0.78 -17.63
C ILE A 124 12.95 2.08 -17.01
N PHE A 125 13.99 2.02 -16.18
CA PHE A 125 14.60 3.20 -15.55
C PHE A 125 15.10 4.22 -16.60
N PHE A 126 15.64 3.74 -17.72
CA PHE A 126 16.11 4.56 -18.82
C PHE A 126 14.99 5.37 -19.48
N VAL A 127 13.83 4.75 -19.75
CA VAL A 127 12.64 5.45 -20.27
C VAL A 127 12.17 6.55 -19.30
N HIS A 128 12.43 6.38 -17.99
CA HIS A 128 12.18 7.39 -16.98
C HIS A 128 13.36 8.35 -16.73
N GLY A 129 14.31 8.46 -17.67
CA GLY A 129 15.38 9.46 -17.65
C GLY A 129 16.51 9.17 -16.65
N ILE A 130 16.69 7.92 -16.25
CA ILE A 130 17.78 7.48 -15.36
C ILE A 130 18.82 6.77 -16.22
N SER A 131 20.03 7.32 -16.29
CA SER A 131 21.13 6.73 -17.08
C SER A 131 21.56 5.38 -16.51
N ALA A 132 22.21 4.57 -17.35
CA ALA A 132 22.76 3.28 -16.95
C ALA A 132 23.65 3.37 -15.71
N ASP A 133 24.54 4.35 -15.68
CA ASP A 133 25.44 4.64 -14.56
C ASP A 133 24.68 5.05 -13.27
N LYS A 134 23.63 5.88 -13.37
CA LYS A 134 22.81 6.26 -12.21
C LYS A 134 22.06 5.06 -11.66
N PHE A 135 21.50 4.23 -12.55
CA PHE A 135 20.82 3.00 -12.19
C PHE A 135 21.78 2.04 -11.47
N GLU A 136 22.96 1.76 -12.03
CA GLU A 136 23.93 0.85 -11.43
C GLU A 136 24.36 1.33 -10.04
N ARG A 137 24.64 2.62 -9.88
CA ARG A 137 24.96 3.22 -8.58
C ARG A 137 23.83 3.09 -7.58
N ALA A 138 22.58 3.29 -8.01
CA ALA A 138 21.41 3.15 -7.14
C ALA A 138 21.19 1.70 -6.71
N MET A 139 21.32 0.72 -7.61
CA MET A 139 21.13 -0.71 -7.31
C MET A 139 22.14 -1.24 -6.28
N LYS A 140 23.32 -0.61 -6.18
CA LYS A 140 24.39 -0.93 -5.21
C LYS A 140 24.41 0.01 -3.99
N HIS A 141 23.44 0.93 -3.89
CA HIS A 141 23.46 1.96 -2.85
C HIS A 141 23.17 1.35 -1.46
N PRO A 142 23.89 1.73 -0.38
CA PRO A 142 23.67 1.17 0.96
C PRO A 142 22.23 1.33 1.48
N LEU A 143 21.56 2.43 1.11
CA LEU A 143 20.13 2.61 1.45
C LEU A 143 19.21 1.62 0.73
N VAL A 144 19.54 1.23 -0.51
CA VAL A 144 18.78 0.20 -1.25
C VAL A 144 19.00 -1.16 -0.60
N GLU A 145 20.25 -1.48 -0.27
CA GLU A 145 20.58 -2.72 0.46
C GLU A 145 19.81 -2.81 1.78
N LYS A 146 19.82 -1.74 2.57
CA LYS A 146 19.08 -1.67 3.82
C LYS A 146 17.57 -1.84 3.61
N GLN A 147 16.98 -1.19 2.62
CA GLN A 147 15.55 -1.29 2.37
C GLN A 147 15.13 -2.70 1.96
N VAL A 148 15.92 -3.38 1.12
CA VAL A 148 15.64 -4.77 0.72
C VAL A 148 15.75 -5.70 1.91
N PHE A 149 16.77 -5.53 2.75
CA PHE A 149 16.90 -6.26 4.01
C PHE A 149 15.68 -6.04 4.93
N ASP A 150 15.22 -4.79 5.07
CA ASP A 150 14.05 -4.46 5.89
C ASP A 150 12.76 -5.08 5.31
N MET A 151 12.57 -5.06 3.98
CA MET A 151 11.43 -5.70 3.30
C MET A 151 11.39 -7.21 3.57
N ASP A 152 12.54 -7.87 3.43
CA ASP A 152 12.70 -9.31 3.65
C ASP A 152 12.51 -9.69 5.13
N ARG A 153 13.08 -8.91 6.05
CA ARG A 153 12.84 -9.06 7.50
C ARG A 153 11.36 -8.94 7.82
N ASP A 154 10.69 -7.90 7.35
CA ASP A 154 9.30 -7.63 7.67
C ASP A 154 8.36 -8.68 7.05
N MET A 155 8.64 -9.13 5.82
CA MET A 155 7.91 -10.22 5.16
C MET A 155 7.92 -11.48 6.03
N ARG A 156 9.09 -11.86 6.58
CA ARG A 156 9.20 -13.00 7.49
C ARG A 156 8.52 -12.75 8.83
N ALA A 157 8.75 -11.58 9.43
CA ALA A 157 8.22 -11.23 10.76
C ALA A 157 6.69 -11.28 10.80
N TYR A 158 6.02 -10.84 9.73
CA TYR A 158 4.56 -10.85 9.64
C TYR A 158 3.97 -12.09 8.95
N ASN A 159 4.81 -13.10 8.67
CA ASN A 159 4.44 -14.34 7.99
C ASN A 159 3.64 -14.10 6.70
N ILE A 160 4.17 -13.22 5.85
CA ILE A 160 3.51 -12.84 4.58
C ILE A 160 3.68 -13.98 3.57
N ASN A 161 2.58 -14.66 3.26
CA ASN A 161 2.53 -15.79 2.33
C ASN A 161 1.60 -15.54 1.12
N ALA A 162 0.91 -14.40 1.08
CA ALA A 162 0.03 -13.98 -0.01
C ALA A 162 0.15 -12.46 -0.23
N THR A 163 -0.16 -12.03 -1.45
CA THR A 163 -0.17 -10.61 -1.82
C THR A 163 -1.42 -10.28 -2.66
N PRO A 164 -1.99 -9.08 -2.55
CA PRO A 164 -1.59 -8.01 -1.62
C PRO A 164 -1.99 -8.34 -0.17
N THR A 165 -1.16 -7.96 0.80
CA THR A 165 -1.46 -8.05 2.24
C THR A 165 -1.20 -6.71 2.89
N PHE A 166 -2.13 -6.20 3.70
CA PHE A 166 -1.96 -4.93 4.42
C PHE A 166 -1.84 -5.18 5.91
N ILE A 167 -0.76 -4.67 6.50
CA ILE A 167 -0.52 -4.70 7.95
C ILE A 167 -0.60 -3.28 8.49
N VAL A 168 -1.42 -3.08 9.53
CA VAL A 168 -1.58 -1.81 10.25
C VAL A 168 -0.95 -1.93 11.62
N ASN A 169 -0.11 -0.95 11.97
CA ASN A 169 0.63 -0.86 13.23
C ASN A 169 1.44 -2.12 13.58
N GLY A 170 1.87 -2.90 12.59
CA GLY A 170 2.54 -4.20 12.82
C GLY A 170 1.71 -5.23 13.59
N LYS A 171 0.41 -4.95 13.83
CA LYS A 171 -0.43 -5.67 14.78
C LYS A 171 -1.71 -6.21 14.15
N TYR A 172 -2.25 -5.51 13.17
CA TYR A 172 -3.51 -5.89 12.55
C TYR A 172 -3.28 -6.21 11.07
N ARG A 173 -3.74 -7.38 10.62
CA ARG A 173 -3.77 -7.74 9.20
C ARG A 173 -5.17 -7.47 8.67
N LEU A 174 -5.32 -6.63 7.65
CA LEU A 174 -6.62 -6.45 6.99
C LEU A 174 -7.00 -7.70 6.20
N ARG A 175 -8.28 -8.09 6.26
CA ARG A 175 -8.86 -9.22 5.53
C ARG A 175 -9.69 -8.67 4.37
N ILE A 176 -9.22 -8.88 3.14
CA ILE A 176 -9.90 -8.39 1.93
C ILE A 176 -11.29 -9.02 1.79
N GLU A 177 -11.44 -10.28 2.20
CA GLU A 177 -12.71 -11.02 2.15
C GLU A 177 -13.79 -10.42 3.05
N GLY A 178 -13.41 -9.67 4.07
CA GLY A 178 -14.34 -8.99 4.97
C GLY A 178 -15.12 -7.84 4.33
N PHE A 179 -14.80 -7.47 3.09
CA PHE A 179 -15.37 -6.33 2.37
C PHE A 179 -16.11 -6.73 1.09
N GLN A 180 -16.43 -8.02 0.92
CA GLN A 180 -17.10 -8.53 -0.29
C GLN A 180 -18.48 -7.88 -0.54
N ASP A 181 -19.18 -7.51 0.53
CA ASP A 181 -20.49 -6.85 0.47
C ASP A 181 -20.41 -5.31 0.53
N SER A 182 -19.20 -4.73 0.40
CA SER A 182 -19.02 -3.28 0.43
C SER A 182 -19.47 -2.64 -0.89
N ASP A 183 -20.34 -1.63 -0.80
CA ASP A 183 -20.77 -0.81 -1.93
C ASP A 183 -19.61 0.03 -2.51
N ASP A 184 -18.66 0.42 -1.64
CA ASP A 184 -17.44 1.14 -2.00
C ASP A 184 -16.24 0.51 -1.29
N PHE A 185 -15.74 -0.56 -1.91
CA PHE A 185 -14.62 -1.34 -1.38
C PHE A 185 -13.40 -0.46 -1.04
N VAL A 186 -13.04 0.50 -1.91
CA VAL A 186 -11.84 1.32 -1.70
C VAL A 186 -12.04 2.21 -0.48
N ALA A 187 -13.16 2.92 -0.40
CA ALA A 187 -13.44 3.80 0.73
C ALA A 187 -13.51 3.03 2.06
N ASP A 188 -14.20 1.88 2.08
CA ASP A 188 -14.35 1.11 3.32
C ASP A 188 -13.04 0.46 3.76
N PHE A 189 -12.21 -0.02 2.82
CA PHE A 189 -10.91 -0.59 3.14
C PHE A 189 -9.95 0.49 3.69
N VAL A 190 -9.98 1.71 3.14
CA VAL A 190 -9.23 2.87 3.65
C VAL A 190 -9.72 3.31 5.03
N LYS A 191 -11.03 3.31 5.28
CA LYS A 191 -11.60 3.58 6.61
C LYS A 191 -11.19 2.52 7.63
N ALA A 192 -11.15 1.25 7.24
CA ALA A 192 -10.73 0.17 8.12
C ALA A 192 -9.27 0.34 8.56
N ALA A 193 -8.38 0.72 7.64
CA ALA A 193 -7.00 1.05 8.01
C ALA A 193 -6.93 2.22 8.99
N GLY A 194 -7.73 3.28 8.79
CA GLY A 194 -7.82 4.41 9.72
C GLY A 194 -8.29 4.00 11.11
N TYR A 195 -9.36 3.21 11.18
CA TYR A 195 -9.85 2.65 12.44
C TYR A 195 -8.77 1.86 13.20
N LEU A 196 -7.97 1.07 12.48
CA LEU A 196 -6.90 0.27 13.08
C LEU A 196 -5.64 1.07 13.43
N LEU A 197 -5.42 2.22 12.77
CA LEU A 197 -4.32 3.12 13.14
C LEU A 197 -4.52 3.74 14.51
N GLU A 198 -5.78 4.00 14.90
CA GLU A 198 -6.16 4.62 16.17
C GLU A 198 -6.34 3.62 17.32
N LYS A 199 -6.27 2.31 17.04
CA LYS A 199 -6.57 1.21 17.97
C LYS A 199 -5.35 0.56 18.63
#